data_AF-A0A3C0NWQ5-F1
#
_entry.id   AF-A0A3C0NWQ5-F1
#
_cell.length_a   1.000
_cell.length_b   1.000
_cell.length_c   1.000
_cell.angle_alpha   90.00
_cell.angle_beta   90.00
_cell.angle_gamma   90.00
#
_symmetry.space_group_name_H-M   'P 1'
#
loop_
_entity.id
_entity.type
_entity.pdbx_description
1 polymer ?
#
loop_
_entity_poly.entity_id
_entity_poly.type
_entity_poly.pdbx_seq_one_letter_code
_entity_poly.pdbx_strand_id
1 'polypeptide(L)' 'NAFMEYQLPYSVITLKQGAGRLIRDETDRGVLVICDPRLITKPYGRRIWQSLPPFKRTKELADVEAFFWDKGVTK' A
#
# COMPACT_ATOMS: atom_id res chain seq x y z
N ASN A 1 -20.35 -13.87 5.37
CA ASN A 1 -19.64 -12.71 5.98
C ASN A 1 -19.60 -11.53 4.99
N ALA A 2 -20.65 -10.69 4.97
CA ALA A 2 -20.82 -9.62 3.96
C ALA A 2 -19.70 -8.54 3.97
N PHE A 3 -19.04 -8.32 5.11
CA PHE A 3 -17.88 -7.43 5.23
C PHE A 3 -16.69 -7.86 4.33
N MET A 4 -16.47 -9.17 4.23
CA MET A 4 -15.34 -9.76 3.49
C MET A 4 -15.52 -9.74 1.97
N GLU A 5 -16.77 -9.83 1.51
CA GLU A 5 -17.11 -9.91 0.08
C GLU A 5 -17.28 -8.55 -0.58
N TYR A 6 -17.64 -7.49 0.17
CA TYR A 6 -17.99 -6.20 -0.44
C TYR A 6 -17.17 -5.02 0.08
N GLN A 7 -17.09 -4.80 1.40
CA GLN A 7 -16.36 -3.65 1.95
C GLN A 7 -14.85 -3.75 1.71
N LEU A 8 -14.31 -4.95 1.85
CA LEU A 8 -12.90 -5.21 1.64
C LEU A 8 -12.45 -4.94 0.18
N PRO A 9 -13.07 -5.52 -0.86
CA PRO A 9 -12.73 -5.18 -2.24
C PRO A 9 -12.98 -3.71 -2.58
N TYR A 10 -14.00 -3.07 -2.00
CA TYR A 10 -14.22 -1.63 -2.20
C TYR A 10 -13.05 -0.81 -1.66
N SER A 11 -12.59 -1.07 -0.43
CA SER A 11 -11.40 -0.40 0.13
C SER A 11 -10.15 -0.64 -0.72
N VAL A 12 -9.98 -1.83 -1.29
CA VAL A 12 -8.87 -2.13 -2.22
C VAL A 12 -8.98 -1.33 -3.52
N ILE A 13 -10.17 -1.21 -4.10
CA ILE A 13 -10.39 -0.42 -5.31
C ILE A 13 -10.09 1.05 -5.02
N THR A 14 -10.60 1.60 -3.92
CA THR A 14 -10.27 2.96 -3.48
C THR A 14 -8.77 3.13 -3.23
N LEU A 15 -8.11 2.13 -2.64
CA LEU A 15 -6.66 2.11 -2.42
C LEU A 15 -5.88 2.13 -3.75
N LYS A 16 -6.31 1.33 -4.73
CA LYS A 16 -5.70 1.31 -6.07
C LYS A 16 -5.86 2.64 -6.78
N GLN A 17 -7.04 3.24 -6.68
CA GLN A 17 -7.30 4.57 -7.25
C GLN A 17 -6.51 5.67 -6.51
N GLY A 18 -6.38 5.56 -5.19
CA GLY A 18 -5.51 6.43 -4.39
C GLY A 18 -4.03 6.27 -4.75
N ALA A 19 -3.56 5.04 -4.97
CA ALA A 19 -2.20 4.75 -5.42
C ALA A 19 -1.96 5.27 -6.86
N GLY A 20 -2.94 5.17 -7.75
CA GLY A 20 -2.87 5.77 -9.09
C GLY A 20 -2.85 7.30 -9.07
N ARG A 21 -3.33 7.93 -8.00
CA ARG A 21 -3.15 9.38 -7.76
C ARG A 21 -1.80 9.74 -7.16
N LEU A 22 -1.14 8.76 -6.53
CA LEU A 22 0.17 8.90 -5.90
C LEU A 22 1.32 8.70 -6.91
N ILE A 23 1.07 7.94 -7.98
CA ILE A 23 2.01 7.68 -9.07
C ILE A 23 1.47 8.41 -10.31
N ARG A 24 1.54 9.74 -10.31
CA ARG A 24 1.03 10.55 -11.42
C ARG A 24 2.12 10.83 -12.46
N ASP A 25 3.37 10.88 -12.03
CA ASP A 25 4.57 10.97 -12.86
C ASP A 25 5.63 9.94 -12.42
N GLU A 26 6.55 9.56 -13.32
CA GLU A 26 7.62 8.57 -13.05
C GLU A 26 8.56 8.98 -11.90
N THR A 27 8.54 10.26 -11.53
CA THR A 27 9.34 10.82 -10.44
C THR A 27 8.58 10.92 -9.11
N ASP A 28 7.28 10.64 -9.12
CA ASP A 28 6.47 10.72 -7.90
C ASP A 28 6.83 9.61 -6.93
N ARG A 29 6.99 10.00 -5.66
CA ARG A 29 7.24 9.10 -4.55
C ARG A 29 6.12 9.21 -3.56
N GLY A 30 5.64 8.07 -3.08
CA GLY A 30 4.62 8.08 -2.07
C GLY A 30 4.53 6.80 -1.29
N VAL A 31 3.90 6.91 -0.12
CA VAL A 31 3.73 5.81 0.82
C VAL A 31 2.25 5.59 1.05
N LEU A 32 1.84 4.33 0.89
CA LEU A 32 0.50 3.88 1.12
C LEU A 32 0.42 3.27 2.52
N VAL A 33 -0.28 3.94 3.43
CA VAL A 33 -0.45 3.50 4.82
C VAL A 33 -1.80 2.84 4.99
N ILE A 34 -1.82 1.62 5.56
CA ILE A 34 -3.06 0.94 5.93
C ILE A 34 -3.09 0.67 7.43
N CYS A 35 -3.92 1.41 8.15
CA CYS A 35 -4.06 1.31 9.61
C CYS A 35 -5.09 0.25 10.04
N ASP A 36 -5.06 -0.94 9.44
CA ASP A 36 -5.95 -2.05 9.81
C ASP A 36 -5.14 -3.31 10.16
N PRO A 37 -5.03 -3.70 11.44
CA PRO A 37 -4.26 -4.88 11.84
C PRO A 37 -4.87 -6.19 11.31
N ARG A 38 -6.14 -6.18 10.89
CA ARG A 38 -6.82 -7.38 10.37
C ARG A 38 -6.27 -7.82 9.02
N LEU A 39 -5.66 -6.91 8.26
CA LEU A 39 -4.93 -7.22 7.03
C LEU A 39 -3.72 -8.14 7.21
N ILE A 40 -3.18 -8.20 8.43
CA ILE A 40 -2.04 -9.05 8.76
C ILE A 40 -2.53 -10.36 9.37
N THR A 41 -3.57 -10.30 10.21
CA THR A 41 -4.02 -11.44 11.01
C THR A 41 -4.99 -12.36 10.29
N LYS A 42 -5.67 -11.88 9.23
CA LYS A 42 -6.71 -12.65 8.53
C LYS A 42 -6.25 -13.18 7.16
N PRO A 43 -6.76 -14.33 6.72
CA PRO A 43 -6.37 -14.95 5.44
C PRO A 43 -6.62 -14.07 4.21
N TYR A 44 -7.65 -13.21 4.26
CA TYR A 44 -7.99 -12.30 3.17
C TYR A 44 -6.91 -11.23 2.91
N GLY A 45 -6.06 -10.94 3.90
CA GLY A 45 -4.98 -9.98 3.74
C GLY A 45 -4.07 -10.34 2.58
N ARG A 46 -3.75 -11.63 2.44
CA ARG A 46 -2.95 -12.15 1.31
C ARG A 46 -3.56 -11.80 -0.05
N ARG A 47 -4.88 -11.91 -0.18
CA ARG A 47 -5.60 -11.60 -1.43
C ARG A 47 -5.56 -10.12 -1.77
N ILE A 48 -5.59 -9.25 -0.77
CA ILE A 48 -5.38 -7.81 -0.96
C ILE A 48 -3.97 -7.53 -1.48
N TRP A 49 -2.96 -8.08 -0.81
CA TRP A 49 -1.56 -7.85 -1.19
C TRP A 49 -1.23 -8.35 -2.60
N GLN A 50 -1.84 -9.45 -3.03
CA GLN A 50 -1.71 -9.97 -4.41
C GLN A 50 -2.38 -9.08 -5.45
N SER A 51 -3.35 -8.24 -5.05
CA SER A 51 -4.06 -7.36 -5.96
C SER A 51 -3.36 -6.02 -6.18
N LEU A 52 -2.50 -5.60 -5.25
CA LEU A 52 -1.75 -4.34 -5.33
C LEU A 52 -0.49 -4.53 -6.19
N PRO A 53 0.03 -3.46 -6.82
CA PRO A 53 1.36 -3.47 -7.44
C PRO A 53 2.45 -3.96 -6.47
N PRO A 54 3.62 -4.40 -6.97
CA PRO A 54 4.69 -4.96 -6.16
C PRO A 54 5.41 -3.87 -5.33
N PHE A 55 4.74 -3.32 -4.32
CA PHE A 55 5.29 -2.33 -3.40
C PHE A 55 6.22 -2.98 -2.36
N LYS A 56 7.28 -2.26 -1.98
CA LYS A 56 8.05 -2.57 -0.76
C LYS A 56 7.14 -2.42 0.45
N ARG A 57 7.22 -3.36 1.39
CA ARG A 57 6.35 -3.41 2.57
C ARG A 57 7.20 -3.21 3.82
N THR A 58 6.69 -2.42 4.76
CA THR A 58 7.29 -2.23 6.07
C THR A 58 6.23 -1.97 7.12
N LYS A 59 6.55 -2.28 8.37
CA LYS A 59 5.81 -1.84 9.57
C LYS A 59 6.57 -0.78 10.35
N GLU A 60 7.81 -0.53 9.96
CA GLU A 60 8.73 0.35 10.66
C GLU A 60 8.65 1.75 10.05
N LEU A 61 8.46 2.76 10.90
CA LEU A 61 8.44 4.15 10.47
C LEU A 61 9.80 4.56 9.87
N ALA A 62 10.90 4.03 10.40
CA ALA A 62 12.25 4.31 9.92
C ALA A 62 12.44 3.96 8.43
N ASP A 63 11.82 2.89 7.94
CA ASP A 63 11.88 2.51 6.52
C ASP A 63 11.13 3.49 5.63
N VAL A 64 10.05 4.08 6.14
CA VAL A 64 9.25 5.11 5.45
C VAL A 64 10.04 6.42 5.39
N GLU A 65 10.65 6.83 6.50
CA GLU A 65 11.53 8.00 6.56
C GLU A 65 12.72 7.85 5.60
N ALA A 66 13.36 6.68 5.60
CA ALA A 66 14.44 6.35 4.68
C ALA A 66 13.99 6.42 3.22
N PHE A 67 12.79 5.94 2.88
CA PHE A 67 12.24 6.01 1.52
C PHE A 67 12.09 7.45 1.01
N PHE A 68 11.68 8.39 1.87
CA PHE A 68 11.57 9.80 1.50
C PHE A 68 12.92 10.53 1.51
N TRP A 69 13.83 10.12 2.39
CA TRP A 69 15.16 10.74 2.51
C TRP A 69 16.17 10.23 1.48
N ASP A 70 15.96 9.03 0.92
CA ASP A 70 16.77 8.48 -0.16
C ASP A 70 16.51 9.24 -1.46
N LYS A 71 16.90 10.52 -1.51
CA LYS A 71 17.00 11.31 -2.74
C LYS A 71 18.08 10.68 -3.61
N GLY A 72 17.71 9.59 -4.28
CA GLY A 72 18.41 8.96 -5.40
C GLY A 72 19.90 9.25 -5.35
N VAL A 73 20.65 8.43 -4.60
CA VAL A 73 22.09 8.35 -4.83
C VAL A 73 22.26 8.14 -6.32
N THR A 74 22.65 9.21 -6.98
CA THR A 74 23.03 9.22 -8.38
C THR A 74 24.19 8.25 -8.47
N LYS A 75 23.94 7.11 -9.10
CA LYS A 75 24.99 6.28 -9.69
C LYS A 75 24.61 6.04 -11.13
#